data_AF-A0A517M7V4-F1
#
_entry.id   AF-A0A517M7V4-F1
#
_cell.length_a   1.000
_cell.length_b   1.000
_cell.length_c   1.000
_cell.angle_alpha   90.00
_cell.angle_beta   90.00
_cell.angle_gamma   90.00
#
_symmetry.space_group_name_H-M   'P 1'
#
loop_
_entity.id
_entity.type
_entity.pdbx_description
1 polymer ?
#
loop_
_entity_poly.entity_id
_entity_poly.type
_entity_poly.pdbx_seq_one_letter_code
_entity_poly.pdbx_strand_id
1 'polypeptide(L)'
;MESLEEKLQMLREKYPLVPHTSAGQMWSSVRRMKAEKELGIPIDRRTGFAFSIESGLAANQMQEEAWEEFYAGLCDDLHQRFPELYRSIFRDAADAT
;
A
#
# COMPACT_ATOMS: atom_id res chain seq x y z
N MET A 1 6.72 -10.68 20.09
CA MET A 1 5.93 -10.80 18.84
C MET A 1 4.86 -9.74 18.95
N GLU A 2 4.85 -8.74 18.07
CA GLU A 2 3.78 -7.73 18.06
C GLU A 2 2.47 -8.41 17.63
N SER A 3 1.40 -8.19 18.40
CA SER A 3 0.05 -8.64 18.10
C SER A 3 -0.49 -7.97 16.84
N LEU A 4 -1.51 -8.56 16.23
CA LEU A 4 -2.20 -7.97 15.08
C LEU A 4 -2.74 -6.56 15.41
N GLU A 5 -3.25 -6.37 16.63
CA GLU A 5 -3.79 -5.09 17.08
C GLU A 5 -2.72 -4.01 17.15
N GLU A 6 -1.54 -4.32 17.70
CA GLU A 6 -0.39 -3.40 17.73
C GLU A 6 0.06 -3.01 16.31
N LYS A 7 0.11 -3.98 15.39
CA LYS A 7 0.45 -3.70 13.98
C LYS A 7 -0.58 -2.78 13.32
N LEU A 8 -1.87 -3.02 13.54
CA LEU A 8 -2.94 -2.18 12.99
C LEU A 8 -2.93 -0.77 13.59
N GLN A 9 -2.64 -0.64 14.88
CA GLN A 9 -2.49 0.65 15.54
C GLN A 9 -1.30 1.42 14.98
N MET A 10 -0.14 0.78 14.85
CA MET A 10 1.05 1.38 14.24
C MET A 10 0.76 1.85 12.82
N LEU A 11 0.03 1.06 12.03
CA LEU A 11 -0.35 1.44 10.69
C LEU A 11 -1.19 2.73 10.69
N ARG A 12 -2.22 2.82 11.55
CA ARG A 12 -3.08 4.01 11.65
C ARG A 12 -2.29 5.28 11.95
N GLU A 13 -1.29 5.19 12.82
CA GLU A 13 -0.46 6.33 13.22
C GLU A 13 0.58 6.71 12.18
N LYS A 14 1.36 5.73 11.69
CA LYS A 14 2.51 6.00 10.82
C LYS A 14 2.13 6.13 9.35
N TYR A 15 1.09 5.43 8.92
CA TYR A 15 0.68 5.30 7.52
C TYR A 15 -0.81 5.67 7.34
N PRO A 16 -1.21 6.91 7.68
CA PRO A 16 -2.60 7.34 7.56
C PRO A 16 -3.03 7.38 6.08
N LEU A 17 -4.28 7.01 5.82
CA LEU A 17 -4.90 7.15 4.50
C LEU A 17 -5.38 8.58 4.28
N VAL A 18 -5.09 9.13 3.10
CA VAL A 18 -5.39 10.53 2.75
C VAL A 18 -6.36 10.54 1.56
N PRO A 19 -7.69 10.63 1.78
CA PRO A 19 -8.67 10.47 0.71
C PRO A 19 -8.88 11.71 -0.18
N HIS A 20 -8.39 12.89 0.24
CA HIS A 20 -8.89 14.17 -0.27
C HIS A 20 -8.28 14.64 -1.61
N THR A 21 -7.17 14.05 -2.07
CA THR A 21 -6.55 14.41 -3.36
C THR A 21 -6.19 13.15 -4.13
N SER A 22 -6.28 13.18 -5.48
CA SER A 22 -5.91 12.01 -6.30
C SER A 22 -4.47 11.56 -6.06
N ALA A 23 -3.54 12.51 -5.91
CA ALA A 23 -2.14 12.22 -5.59
C ALA A 23 -1.98 11.66 -4.16
N GLY A 24 -2.61 12.29 -3.17
CA GLY A 24 -2.55 11.87 -1.76
C GLY A 24 -3.20 10.50 -1.54
N GLN A 25 -4.29 10.22 -2.23
CA GLN A 25 -4.98 8.93 -2.18
C GLN A 25 -4.09 7.81 -2.70
N MET A 26 -3.50 7.99 -3.89
CA MET A 26 -2.60 7.00 -4.49
C MET A 26 -1.34 6.80 -3.64
N TRP A 27 -0.68 7.88 -3.24
CA TRP A 27 0.53 7.82 -2.41
C TRP A 27 0.28 7.15 -1.04
N SER A 28 -0.77 7.57 -0.33
CA SER A 28 -1.08 6.98 0.99
C SER A 28 -1.51 5.52 0.88
N SER A 29 -2.19 5.13 -0.20
CA SER A 29 -2.56 3.73 -0.45
C SER A 29 -1.33 2.85 -0.70
N VAL A 30 -0.44 3.25 -1.62
CA VAL A 30 0.80 2.50 -1.91
C VAL A 30 1.65 2.37 -0.65
N ARG A 31 1.85 3.47 0.09
CA ARG A 31 2.64 3.46 1.33
C ARG A 31 2.02 2.56 2.41
N ARG A 32 0.70 2.56 2.55
CA ARG A 32 -0.04 1.70 3.49
C ARG A 32 0.07 0.22 3.12
N MET A 33 -0.13 -0.11 1.84
CA MET A 33 -0.03 -1.48 1.33
C MET A 33 1.38 -2.05 1.47
N LYS A 34 2.41 -1.25 1.20
CA LYS A 34 3.81 -1.60 1.46
C LYS A 34 4.03 -2.00 2.92
N ALA A 35 3.60 -1.14 3.85
CA ALA A 35 3.77 -1.37 5.28
C ALA A 35 3.00 -2.62 5.77
N GLU A 36 1.79 -2.85 5.24
CA GLU A 36 1.01 -4.06 5.55
C GLU A 36 1.71 -5.35 5.12
N LYS A 37 2.32 -5.33 3.92
CA LYS A 37 3.16 -6.44 3.42
C LYS A 37 4.39 -6.65 4.30
N GLU A 38 5.13 -5.59 4.61
CA GLU A 38 6.36 -5.67 5.43
C GLU A 38 6.11 -6.16 6.85
N LEU A 39 4.95 -5.86 7.42
CA LEU A 39 4.53 -6.36 8.73
C LEU A 39 3.98 -7.79 8.70
N GLY A 40 3.90 -8.41 7.52
CA GLY A 40 3.34 -9.74 7.34
C GLY A 40 1.88 -9.83 7.78
N ILE A 41 1.08 -8.77 7.55
CA ILE A 41 -0.35 -8.82 7.84
C ILE A 41 -1.04 -9.66 6.76
N PRO A 42 -1.83 -10.68 7.14
CA PRO A 42 -2.63 -11.46 6.19
C PRO A 42 -3.54 -10.57 5.33
N ILE A 43 -3.69 -10.90 4.05
CA ILE A 43 -4.40 -10.04 3.08
C ILE A 43 -5.83 -9.74 3.54
N ASP A 44 -6.54 -10.72 4.09
CA ASP A 44 -7.90 -10.59 4.65
C ASP A 44 -8.00 -9.60 5.83
N ARG A 45 -6.85 -9.22 6.41
CA ARG A 45 -6.71 -8.27 7.51
C ARG A 45 -6.10 -6.92 7.11
N ARG A 46 -5.81 -6.71 5.82
CA ARG A 46 -5.29 -5.44 5.27
C ARG A 46 -6.41 -4.41 5.05
N THR A 47 -6.05 -3.14 4.83
CA THR A 47 -6.99 -1.99 4.90
C THR A 47 -7.98 -1.90 3.72
N GLY A 48 -7.92 -2.73 2.67
CA GLY A 48 -8.98 -2.84 1.65
C GLY A 48 -9.39 -1.56 0.91
N PHE A 49 -8.62 -0.48 1.06
CA PHE A 49 -8.99 0.86 0.63
C PHE A 49 -8.79 1.09 -0.88
N ALA A 50 -7.86 0.35 -1.48
CA ALA A 50 -7.63 0.35 -2.92
C ALA A 50 -8.45 -0.77 -3.59
N PHE A 51 -9.07 -0.44 -4.72
CA PHE A 51 -9.94 -1.35 -5.48
C PHE A 51 -9.39 -1.52 -6.90
N SER A 52 -9.39 -2.75 -7.40
CA SER A 52 -9.12 -3.00 -8.82
C SER A 52 -10.37 -2.73 -9.65
N ILE A 53 -10.23 -1.95 -10.72
CA ILE A 53 -11.31 -1.70 -11.68
C ILE A 53 -11.59 -2.96 -12.51
N GLU A 54 -10.56 -3.76 -12.79
CA GLU A 54 -10.66 -4.96 -13.63
C GLU A 54 -11.45 -6.07 -12.93
N SER A 55 -11.11 -6.37 -11.67
CA SER A 55 -11.76 -7.44 -10.91
C SER A 55 -12.92 -6.96 -10.04
N GLY A 56 -13.02 -5.66 -9.78
CA GLY A 56 -13.98 -5.08 -8.83
C GLY A 56 -13.68 -5.39 -7.36
N LEU A 57 -12.56 -6.08 -7.07
CA LEU A 57 -12.20 -6.49 -5.72
C LEU A 57 -11.45 -5.39 -4.98
N ALA A 58 -11.71 -5.30 -3.68
CA ALA A 58 -10.84 -4.57 -2.76
C ALA A 58 -9.52 -5.33 -2.56
N ALA A 59 -8.43 -4.62 -2.27
CA ALA A 59 -7.13 -5.24 -2.04
C ALA A 59 -7.17 -6.35 -0.96
N ASN A 60 -7.95 -6.20 0.10
CA ASN A 60 -8.04 -7.22 1.16
C ASN A 60 -8.89 -8.45 0.79
N GLN A 61 -9.47 -8.48 -0.41
CA GLN A 61 -10.26 -9.60 -0.93
C GLN A 61 -9.54 -10.35 -2.05
N MET A 62 -8.36 -9.87 -2.47
CA MET A 62 -7.56 -10.50 -3.51
C MET A 62 -6.79 -11.70 -2.96
N GLN A 63 -6.49 -12.66 -3.83
CA GLN A 63 -5.48 -13.67 -3.55
C GLN A 63 -4.08 -13.05 -3.67
N GLU A 64 -3.07 -13.75 -3.16
CA GLU A 64 -1.70 -13.22 -3.05
C GLU A 64 -1.11 -12.78 -4.39
N GLU A 65 -1.23 -13.59 -5.44
CA GLU A 65 -0.72 -13.27 -6.77
C GLU A 65 -1.40 -12.03 -7.35
N ALA A 66 -2.74 -11.99 -7.30
CA ALA A 66 -3.53 -10.86 -7.79
C ALA A 66 -3.26 -9.58 -6.99
N TRP A 67 -3.00 -9.71 -5.69
CA TRP A 67 -2.64 -8.59 -4.84
C TRP A 67 -1.26 -8.01 -5.20
N GLU A 68 -0.27 -8.86 -5.46
CA GLU A 68 1.07 -8.46 -5.87
C GLU A 68 1.07 -7.75 -7.22
N GLU A 69 0.34 -8.29 -8.20
CA GLU A 69 0.15 -7.64 -9.51
C GLU A 69 -0.55 -6.29 -9.37
N PHE A 70 -1.63 -6.23 -8.59
CA PHE A 70 -2.36 -4.99 -8.34
C PHE A 70 -1.50 -3.94 -7.64
N TYR A 71 -0.73 -4.35 -6.63
CA TYR A 71 0.18 -3.47 -5.90
C TYR A 71 1.32 -2.96 -6.81
N ALA A 72 1.88 -3.81 -7.67
CA ALA A 72 2.89 -3.40 -8.65
C ALA A 72 2.33 -2.36 -9.63
N GLY A 73 1.12 -2.57 -10.15
CA GLY A 73 0.45 -1.61 -11.02
C GLY A 73 0.22 -0.24 -10.34
N LEU A 74 -0.20 -0.23 -9.08
CA LEU A 74 -0.32 1.02 -8.30
C LEU A 74 1.03 1.73 -8.10
N CYS A 75 2.11 0.97 -7.90
CA CYS A 75 3.45 1.53 -7.78
C CYS A 75 3.91 2.17 -9.09
N ASP A 76 3.67 1.51 -10.23
CA ASP A 76 4.00 2.03 -11.56
C ASP A 76 3.18 3.28 -11.88
N ASP A 77 1.88 3.28 -11.60
CA ASP A 77 1.01 4.46 -11.75
C ASP A 77 1.51 5.64 -10.92
N LEU A 78 1.90 5.39 -9.67
CA LEU A 78 2.46 6.42 -8.78
C LEU A 78 3.79 6.94 -9.33
N HIS A 79 4.65 6.06 -9.84
CA HIS A 79 5.94 6.44 -10.44
C HIS A 79 5.74 7.33 -11.67
N GLN A 80 4.82 6.97 -12.56
CA GLN A 80 4.56 7.71 -13.79
C GLN A 80 3.89 9.06 -13.52
N ARG A 81 2.90 9.10 -12.62
CA ARG A 81 2.08 10.31 -12.40
C ARG A 81 2.65 11.26 -11.37
N PHE A 82 3.33 10.73 -10.34
CA PHE A 82 3.84 11.50 -9.20
C PHE A 82 5.22 10.99 -8.77
N PRO A 83 6.26 11.13 -9.61
CA PRO A 83 7.58 10.52 -9.38
C PRO A 83 8.23 10.94 -8.05
N GLU A 84 8.04 12.18 -7.59
CA GLU A 84 8.57 12.61 -6.28
C GLU A 84 7.91 11.88 -5.10
N LEU A 85 6.62 11.60 -5.19
CA LEU A 85 5.88 10.83 -4.19
C LEU A 85 6.28 9.36 -4.22
N TYR A 86 6.50 8.79 -5.40
CA TYR A 86 7.08 7.45 -5.52
C TYR A 86 8.44 7.36 -4.84
N ARG A 87 9.36 8.29 -5.15
CA ARG A 87 10.69 8.32 -4.51
C ARG A 87 10.59 8.47 -3.00
N SER A 88 9.63 9.22 -2.48
CA SER A 88 9.45 9.33 -1.02
C SER A 88 9.13 8.00 -0.31
N ILE A 89 8.62 6.99 -1.05
CA ILE A 89 8.31 5.66 -0.51
C ILE A 89 9.49 4.68 -0.70
N PHE A 90 10.22 4.80 -1.82
CA PHE A 90 11.20 3.79 -2.26
C PHE A 90 12.66 4.25 -2.24
N ARG A 91 12.96 5.51 -1.90
CA ARG A 91 14.34 6.05 -1.90
C ARG A 91 15.29 5.29 -0.96
N ASP A 92 14.81 4.80 0.18
CA ASP A 92 15.64 4.03 1.12
C ASP A 92 15.92 2.56 0.69
N ALA A 93 15.25 2.05 -0.35
CA ALA A 93 15.48 0.69 -0.85
C ALA A 93 16.57 0.62 -1.94
N ALA A 94 16.90 1.75 -2.58
CA ALA A 94 17.86 1.82 -3.68
C ALA A 94 19.30 2.10 -3.23
N ASP A 95 19.49 2.77 -2.09
CA ASP A 95 20.82 3.14 -1.56
C ASP A 95 21.44 2.04 -0.65
N ALA A 96 20.83 0.85 -0.59
CA ALA A 96 21.29 -0.30 0.20
C ALA A 96 22.03 -1.37 -0.64
N THR A 97 22.59 -1.01 -1.80
CA THR A 97 23.35 -1.92 -2.67
C THR A 97 24.81 -1.50 -2.80
#